data_AF-A0AAP0QU29-F1
#
_entry.id   AF-A0AAP0QU29-F1
#
_cell.length_a   1.000
_cell.length_b   1.000
_cell.length_c   1.000
_cell.angle_alpha   90.00
_cell.angle_beta   90.00
_cell.angle_gamma   90.00
#
_symmetry.space_group_name_H-M   'P 1'
#
loop_
_entity.id
_entity.type
_entity.pdbx_description
1 polymer ?
#
loop_
_entity_poly.entity_id
_entity_poly.type
_entity_poly.pdbx_seq_one_letter_code
_entity_poly.pdbx_strand_id
1 'polypeptide(L)' 'MQVYKPGAVVLQCGADSLGGDRLGCFNLSIKGHAECVRYMRSFNVPLLMLGGGGYTIRNVARCWCY' A
#
# COMPACT_ATOMS: atom_id res chain seq x y z
N MET A 1 12.23 -3.11 11.00
CA MET A 1 12.80 -2.07 11.89
C MET A 1 13.89 -2.55 12.84
N GLN A 2 13.84 -3.78 13.41
CA GLN A 2 14.76 -4.20 14.47
C GLN A 2 16.23 -4.31 14.06
N VAL A 3 16.52 -4.80 12.85
CA VAL A 3 17.90 -5.01 12.36
C VAL A 3 18.40 -3.79 11.58
N TYR A 4 17.79 -3.49 10.43
CA TYR A 4 18.24 -2.42 9.55
C TYR A 4 18.08 -1.00 10.14
N LYS A 5 17.12 -0.80 11.06
CA LYS A 5 16.85 0.47 11.77
C LYS A 5 16.93 1.72 10.86
N PRO A 6 16.14 1.79 9.77
CA PRO A 6 16.19 2.91 8.85
C PRO A 6 15.76 4.22 9.53
N GLY A 7 16.41 5.33 9.13
CA GLY A 7 16.03 6.68 9.55
C GLY A 7 14.84 7.26 8.79
N ALA A 8 14.45 6.67 7.66
CA ALA A 8 13.27 7.04 6.86
C ALA A 8 12.80 5.85 6.02
N VAL A 9 11.54 5.84 5.62
CA VAL A 9 10.92 4.80 4.77
C VAL A 9 10.21 5.43 3.59
N VAL A 10 10.37 4.83 2.41
CA VAL A 10 9.53 5.08 1.24
C VAL A 10 8.67 3.84 1.02
N LEU A 11 7.35 3.99 1.04
CA LEU A 11 6.39 2.92 0.87
C LEU A 11 5.61 3.11 -0.44
N GLN A 12 5.87 2.24 -1.41
CA GLN A 12 5.11 2.17 -2.65
C GLN A 12 3.81 1.39 -2.39
N CYS A 13 2.67 2.01 -2.69
CA CYS A 13 1.32 1.48 -2.39
C CYS A 13 0.59 1.09 -3.68
N GLY A 14 1.20 0.24 -4.50
CA GLY A 14 0.59 -0.30 -5.72
C GLY A 14 -0.73 -1.03 -5.43
N ALA A 15 -1.80 -0.59 -6.09
CA ALA A 15 -3.16 -1.06 -5.90
C ALA A 15 -3.53 -2.23 -6.83
N ASP A 16 -2.60 -2.74 -7.64
CA ASP A 16 -2.78 -3.96 -8.45
C ASP A 16 -2.79 -5.25 -7.62
N SER A 17 -2.37 -5.17 -6.36
CA SER A 17 -2.53 -6.26 -5.38
C SER A 17 -3.98 -6.48 -4.90
N LEU A 18 -4.92 -5.58 -5.26
CA LEU A 18 -6.32 -5.69 -4.87
C LEU A 18 -7.07 -6.76 -5.67
N GLY A 19 -8.07 -7.36 -5.04
CA GLY A 19 -9.01 -8.27 -5.70
C GLY A 19 -9.75 -7.60 -6.87
N GLY A 20 -9.81 -8.30 -8.00
CA GLY A 20 -10.47 -7.81 -9.21
C GLY A 20 -9.69 -6.72 -9.96
N ASP A 21 -8.38 -6.61 -9.73
CA ASP A 21 -7.51 -5.87 -10.62
C ASP A 21 -7.46 -6.49 -12.03
N ARG A 22 -7.19 -5.70 -13.07
CA ARG A 22 -7.15 -6.19 -14.46
C ARG A 22 -5.90 -7.00 -14.79
N LEU A 23 -4.77 -6.70 -14.15
CA LEU A 23 -3.50 -7.39 -14.38
C LEU A 23 -3.07 -8.20 -13.16
N GLY A 24 -3.37 -7.73 -11.96
CA GLY A 24 -3.08 -8.44 -10.72
C GLY A 24 -3.96 -9.68 -10.53
N CYS A 25 -3.39 -10.70 -9.88
CA CYS A 25 -4.05 -11.97 -9.59
C CYS A 25 -4.29 -12.21 -8.09
N PHE A 26 -4.07 -11.18 -7.26
CA PHE A 26 -4.28 -11.24 -5.81
C PHE A 26 -5.74 -10.99 -5.46
N ASN A 27 -6.07 -11.16 -4.17
CA ASN A 27 -7.43 -10.99 -3.65
C ASN A 27 -7.47 -10.16 -2.36
N LEU A 28 -6.66 -9.10 -2.28
CA LEU A 28 -6.70 -8.19 -1.13
C LEU A 28 -7.93 -7.27 -1.19
N SER A 29 -8.54 -7.03 -0.04
CA SER A 29 -9.47 -5.91 0.12
C SER A 29 -8.70 -4.60 0.33
N ILE A 30 -9.36 -3.46 0.10
CA ILE A 30 -8.79 -2.14 0.39
C ILE A 30 -8.39 -2.03 1.87
N LYS A 31 -9.24 -2.52 2.78
CA LYS A 31 -8.92 -2.56 4.21
C LYS A 31 -7.67 -3.38 4.49
N GLY A 32 -7.55 -4.57 3.87
CA GLY A 32 -6.36 -5.41 4.00
C GLY A 32 -5.08 -4.74 3.48
N HIS A 33 -5.16 -4.02 2.36
CA HIS A 33 -4.04 -3.24 1.83
C HIS A 33 -3.65 -2.08 2.78
N ALA A 34 -4.63 -1.38 3.34
CA ALA A 34 -4.41 -0.29 4.28
C ALA A 34 -3.81 -0.74 5.62
N GLU A 35 -4.00 -2.00 6.04
CA GLU A 35 -3.35 -2.54 7.23
C GLU A 35 -1.82 -2.55 7.10
N CYS A 36 -1.27 -2.74 5.88
CA CYS A 36 0.17 -2.61 5.64
C CYS A 36 0.66 -1.18 5.89
N VAL A 37 -0.09 -0.18 5.41
CA VAL A 37 0.20 1.25 5.66
C VAL A 37 0.13 1.55 7.16
N ARG A 38 -0.92 1.07 7.84
CA ARG A 38 -1.09 1.27 9.30
C ARG A 38 0.06 0.65 10.09
N TYR A 39 0.47 -0.56 9.73
CA TYR A 39 1.63 -1.23 10.33
C TYR A 39 2.91 -0.43 10.12
N MET A 40 3.18 0.02 8.89
CA MET A 40 4.40 0.80 8.61
C MET A 40 4.41 2.16 9.32
N ARG A 41 3.26 2.84 9.39
CA ARG A 41 3.11 4.10 10.12
C ARG A 41 3.37 3.95 11.62
N SER A 42 3.09 2.78 12.20
CA SER A 42 3.28 2.53 13.64
C SER A 42 4.73 2.60 14.11
N PHE A 43 5.70 2.51 13.19
CA PHE A 43 7.13 2.62 13.53
C PHE A 43 7.60 4.06 13.75
N ASN A 44 6.77 5.06 13.46
CA ASN A 44 7.03 6.47 13.77
C ASN A 44 8.38 7.02 13.27
N VAL A 45 8.74 6.67 12.04
CA VAL A 45 9.85 7.28 11.29
C VAL A 45 9.30 8.11 10.13
N PRO A 46 10.04 9.09 9.58
CA PRO A 46 9.67 9.77 8.35
C PRO A 46 9.24 8.78 7.27
N LEU A 47 8.01 8.91 6.79
CA LEU A 47 7.37 7.99 5.86
C LEU A 47 6.87 8.77 4.64
N LEU A 48 7.41 8.44 3.47
CA LEU A 48 6.92 8.93 2.18
C LEU A 48 6.11 7.82 1.51
N MET A 49 4.83 8.10 1.24
CA MET A 49 3.94 7.17 0.54
C MET A 49 3.87 7.53 -0.94
N LEU A 50 3.97 6.52 -1.80
CA LEU A 50 3.85 6.64 -3.25
C LEU A 50 2.71 5.76 -3.77
N GLY A 51 2.22 6.09 -4.96
CA GLY A 51 1.29 5.22 -5.70
C GLY A 51 1.99 4.01 -6.31
N GLY A 52 1.57 3.61 -7.51
CA GLY A 52 2.12 2.43 -8.18
C GLY A 52 1.22 1.92 -9.30
N GLY A 53 1.31 0.62 -9.57
CA GLY A 53 0.37 -0.10 -10.43
C GLY A 53 -1.05 -0.13 -9.85
N GLY A 54 -2.01 -0.54 -10.67
CA GLY A 54 -3.43 -0.53 -10.35
C GLY A 54 -4.23 -0.25 -11.61
N TYR A 55 -4.91 -1.27 -12.11
CA TYR A 55 -5.45 -1.29 -13.48
C TYR A 55 -6.98 -1.40 -13.50
N THR A 56 -7.61 -1.73 -12.37
CA THR A 56 -9.02 -1.43 -12.12
C THR A 56 -9.15 -0.05 -11.46
N ILE A 57 -9.10 1.02 -12.26
CA ILE A 57 -8.97 2.42 -11.80
C ILE A 57 -9.97 2.87 -10.72
N ARG A 58 -11.20 2.31 -10.70
CA ARG A 58 -12.19 2.61 -9.66
C ARG A 58 -11.76 2.09 -8.29
N ASN A 59 -11.10 0.94 -8.24
CA ASN A 59 -10.58 0.39 -6.99
C ASN A 59 -9.30 1.10 -6.57
N VAL A 60 -8.46 1.52 -7.53
CA VAL A 60 -7.28 2.36 -7.26
C VAL A 60 -7.68 3.65 -6.55
N ALA A 61 -8.64 4.38 -7.12
CA ALA A 61 -9.13 5.63 -6.52
C ALA A 61 -9.68 5.40 -5.10
N ARG A 62 -10.45 4.32 -4.88
CA ARG A 62 -10.94 3.98 -3.54
C ARG A 62 -9.80 3.62 -2.58
N CYS A 63 -8.79 2.90 -3.04
CA CYS A 63 -7.69 2.44 -2.21
C CYS A 63 -6.80 3.59 -1.73
N TRP A 64 -6.48 4.54 -2.61
CA TRP A 64 -5.60 5.65 -2.26
C TRP A 64 -6.31 6.78 -1.51
N CYS A 65 -7.64 6.85 -1.59
CA CYS A 65 -8.44 7.79 -0.79
C CYS A 65 -8.87 7.26 0.59
N TYR A 66 -8.70 5.95 0.86
CA TYR A 66 -9.11 5.30 2.12
C TYR A 66 -8.08 5.50 3.23
#